data_AF-A0A3B1BQ93-F1
#
_entry.id   AF-A0A3B1BQ93-F1
#
_cell.length_a   1.000
_cell.length_b   1.000
_cell.length_c   1.000
_cell.angle_alpha   90.00
_cell.angle_beta   90.00
_cell.angle_gamma   90.00
#
_symmetry.space_group_name_H-M   'P 1'
#
loop_
_entity.id
_entity.type
_entity.pdbx_description
1 polymer ?
#
loop_
_entity_poly.entity_id
_entity_poly.type
_entity_poly.pdbx_seq_one_letter_code
_entity_poly.pdbx_strand_id
1 'polypeptide(L)'
;VDNSARAIRITTFDNNSVQKDYLMRFGIVWERALESFLELPLHAVDRSSGIIITDWITDTDRTGSGGDLSLRLFGAKDKIVRYKYTIRIMDRGDITQIKVIPFTQVTKGKNWVAAKPGLSVAEAMFHRIESELRIPLPSERN
;
A
#
# COMPACT_ATOMS: atom_id res chain seq x y z
N VAL A 1 13.52 12.43 -11.74
CA VAL A 1 12.39 12.15 -10.82
C VAL A 1 11.18 12.77 -11.45
N ASP A 2 10.14 11.98 -11.72
CA ASP A 2 8.91 12.52 -12.29
C ASP A 2 8.15 13.34 -11.23
N ASN A 3 7.93 14.63 -11.50
CA ASN A 3 7.23 15.54 -10.59
C ASN A 3 5.73 15.22 -10.50
N SER A 4 5.16 14.51 -11.49
CA SER A 4 3.77 14.08 -11.50
C SER A 4 3.48 12.98 -10.46
N ALA A 5 4.53 12.24 -10.05
CA ALA A 5 4.48 11.22 -9.00
C ALA A 5 4.40 11.79 -7.57
N ARG A 6 4.29 13.12 -7.41
CA ARG A 6 4.04 13.77 -6.13
C ARG A 6 2.53 13.95 -5.93
N ALA A 7 2.04 13.49 -4.78
CA ALA A 7 0.63 13.69 -4.42
C ALA A 7 0.30 15.19 -4.32
N ILE A 8 -0.77 15.61 -5.00
CA ILE A 8 -1.28 16.99 -4.97
C ILE A 8 -2.24 17.24 -3.81
N ARG A 9 -2.87 16.17 -3.31
CA ARG A 9 -3.78 16.20 -2.17
C ARG A 9 -3.61 14.91 -1.38
N ILE A 10 -3.65 15.05 -0.06
CA ILE A 10 -3.60 13.94 0.89
C ILE A 10 -4.80 14.07 1.82
N THR A 11 -5.51 12.98 2.06
CA THR A 11 -6.66 12.93 2.98
C THR A 11 -6.57 11.66 3.81
N THR A 12 -6.58 11.82 5.13
CA THR A 12 -6.57 10.73 6.10
C THR A 12 -7.95 10.60 6.72
N PHE A 13 -8.43 9.37 6.89
CA PHE A 13 -9.74 9.06 7.47
C PHE A 13 -9.59 8.41 8.85
N ASP A 14 -10.68 8.37 9.63
CA ASP A 14 -10.69 7.89 11.04
C ASP A 14 -10.23 6.43 11.23
N ASN A 15 -10.39 5.61 10.20
CA ASN A 15 -9.92 4.24 10.14
C ASN A 15 -8.43 4.11 9.75
N ASN A 16 -7.70 5.22 9.74
CA ASN A 16 -6.31 5.32 9.27
C ASN A 16 -6.13 4.88 7.81
N SER A 17 -7.20 4.91 7.00
CA SER A 17 -7.05 4.88 5.56
C SER A 17 -6.50 6.21 5.07
N VAL A 18 -5.65 6.14 4.06
CA VAL A 18 -5.03 7.31 3.44
C VAL A 18 -5.45 7.33 1.99
N GLN A 19 -5.74 8.52 1.49
CA GLN A 19 -6.04 8.77 0.09
C GLN A 19 -5.11 9.85 -0.43
N LYS A 20 -4.55 9.63 -1.61
CA LYS A 20 -3.68 10.57 -2.29
C LYS A 20 -4.11 10.72 -3.74
N ASP A 21 -4.12 11.96 -4.21
CA ASP A 21 -4.44 12.30 -5.60
C ASP A 21 -3.15 12.63 -6.34
N TYR A 22 -3.00 12.15 -7.58
CA TYR A 22 -1.82 12.32 -8.43
C TYR A 22 -2.21 12.86 -9.80
N LEU A 23 -1.40 13.76 -10.36
CA LEU A 23 -1.55 14.28 -11.72
C LEU A 23 -0.97 13.30 -12.74
N MET A 24 -1.45 12.07 -12.71
CA MET A 24 -0.99 10.96 -13.56
C MET A 24 -2.21 10.25 -14.13
N ARG A 25 -2.06 9.68 -15.33
CA ARG A 25 -3.12 8.89 -15.97
C ARG A 25 -3.34 7.57 -15.24
N PHE A 26 -4.59 7.12 -15.18
CA PHE A 26 -4.97 5.89 -14.50
C PHE A 26 -4.14 4.68 -14.95
N GLY A 27 -3.93 4.50 -16.26
CA GLY A 27 -3.17 3.36 -16.78
C GLY A 27 -1.74 3.28 -16.26
N ILE A 28 -1.06 4.43 -16.19
CA ILE A 28 0.32 4.55 -15.69
C ILE A 28 0.34 4.22 -14.19
N VAL A 29 -0.54 4.86 -13.43
CA VAL A 29 -0.63 4.64 -11.98
C VAL A 29 -0.98 3.20 -11.65
N TRP A 30 -1.90 2.60 -12.41
CA TRP A 30 -2.30 1.20 -12.25
C TRP A 30 -1.11 0.26 -12.43
N GLU A 31 -0.38 0.40 -13.53
CA GLU A 31 0.76 -0.47 -13.85
C GLU A 31 1.86 -0.32 -12.81
N ARG A 32 2.22 0.91 -12.45
CA ARG A 32 3.22 1.19 -11.41
C ARG A 32 2.80 0.70 -10.03
N ALA A 33 1.55 0.90 -9.65
CA ALA A 33 1.05 0.35 -8.40
C ALA A 33 1.13 -1.18 -8.42
N LEU A 34 0.76 -1.83 -9.53
CA LEU A 34 0.83 -3.28 -9.64
C LEU A 34 2.26 -3.83 -9.50
N GLU A 35 3.24 -3.19 -10.15
CA GLU A 35 4.67 -3.50 -9.98
C GLU A 35 5.07 -3.46 -8.50
N SER A 36 4.56 -2.46 -7.77
CA SER A 36 4.83 -2.32 -6.35
C SER A 36 4.34 -3.52 -5.54
N PHE A 37 3.37 -4.31 -6.01
CA PHE A 37 2.83 -5.44 -5.25
C PHE A 37 3.31 -6.82 -5.68
N LEU A 38 4.23 -6.93 -6.65
CA LEU A 38 4.66 -8.25 -7.19
C LEU A 38 5.24 -9.21 -6.15
N GLU A 39 5.86 -8.69 -5.10
CA GLU A 39 6.45 -9.50 -4.03
C GLU A 39 5.48 -9.77 -2.86
N LEU A 40 4.24 -9.24 -2.94
CA LEU A 40 3.22 -9.42 -1.91
C LEU A 40 2.23 -10.50 -2.33
N PRO A 41 1.71 -11.29 -1.38
CA PRO A 41 0.64 -12.22 -1.69
C PRO A 41 -0.64 -11.43 -2.00
N LEU A 42 -1.20 -11.64 -3.19
CA LEU A 42 -2.39 -10.96 -3.68
C LEU A 42 -3.61 -11.87 -3.62
N HIS A 43 -4.66 -11.38 -2.96
CA HIS A 43 -5.94 -12.05 -2.86
C HIS A 43 -6.81 -11.80 -4.11
N ALA A 44 -6.83 -10.55 -4.58
CA ALA A 44 -7.63 -10.15 -5.73
C ALA A 44 -7.00 -8.95 -6.44
N VAL A 45 -7.07 -8.95 -7.77
CA VAL A 45 -6.65 -7.84 -8.64
C VAL A 45 -7.72 -7.66 -9.71
N ASP A 46 -8.34 -6.49 -9.76
CA ASP A 46 -9.35 -6.14 -10.76
C ASP A 46 -9.12 -4.72 -11.28
N ARG A 47 -8.60 -4.64 -12.50
CA ARG A 47 -8.33 -3.37 -13.18
C ARG A 47 -9.59 -2.61 -13.53
N SER A 48 -10.69 -3.31 -13.81
CA SER A 48 -11.94 -2.67 -14.25
C SER A 48 -12.62 -1.91 -13.10
N SER A 49 -12.57 -2.46 -11.88
CA SER A 49 -13.05 -1.78 -10.67
C SER A 49 -11.98 -0.94 -9.96
N GLY A 50 -10.72 -1.05 -10.39
CA GLY A 50 -9.61 -0.32 -9.80
C GLY A 50 -9.24 -0.84 -8.41
N ILE A 51 -9.35 -2.14 -8.16
CA ILE A 51 -9.17 -2.73 -6.83
C ILE A 51 -7.99 -3.72 -6.81
N ILE A 52 -7.14 -3.60 -5.80
CA ILE A 52 -6.10 -4.57 -5.46
C ILE A 52 -6.26 -4.91 -3.98
N ILE A 53 -6.35 -6.20 -3.67
CA ILE A 53 -6.51 -6.71 -2.31
C ILE A 53 -5.35 -7.66 -2.04
N THR A 54 -4.58 -7.40 -0.99
CA THR A 54 -3.53 -8.33 -0.55
C THR A 54 -4.14 -9.46 0.28
N ASP A 55 -3.44 -10.57 0.38
CA ASP A 55 -3.64 -11.50 1.49
C ASP A 55 -3.04 -10.94 2.79
N TRP A 56 -3.20 -11.68 3.88
CA TRP A 56 -2.61 -11.34 5.16
C TRP A 56 -1.08 -11.49 5.12
N ILE A 57 -0.38 -10.40 5.38
CA ILE A 57 1.08 -10.31 5.47
C ILE A 57 1.45 -10.29 6.95
N THR A 58 2.17 -11.30 7.42
CA THR A 58 2.58 -11.38 8.83
C THR A 58 3.89 -10.63 9.05
N ASP A 59 3.97 -9.87 10.14
CA ASP A 59 5.21 -9.25 10.62
C ASP A 59 6.07 -10.28 11.36
N THR A 60 6.43 -11.36 10.66
CA THR A 60 7.31 -12.43 11.15
C THR A 60 8.33 -12.71 10.07
N ASP A 61 9.36 -11.84 9.98
CA ASP A 61 10.75 -12.21 9.67
C ASP A 61 11.57 -11.00 9.24
N ARG A 62 12.44 -10.51 10.14
CA ARG A 62 13.68 -9.82 9.75
C ARG A 62 14.81 -10.12 10.74
N THR A 63 15.33 -11.33 10.63
CA THR A 63 16.73 -11.67 10.94
C THR A 63 17.56 -11.93 9.67
N GLY A 64 16.98 -11.80 8.46
CA GLY A 64 17.68 -12.01 7.18
C GLY A 64 17.68 -10.75 6.29
N SER A 65 18.80 -10.51 5.61
CA SER A 65 19.14 -9.36 4.78
C SER A 65 18.16 -9.02 3.64
N GLY A 66 17.85 -7.74 3.46
CA GLY A 66 17.33 -7.14 2.22
C GLY A 66 15.96 -6.47 2.32
N GLY A 67 15.87 -5.17 2.00
CA GLY A 67 14.63 -4.51 1.52
C GLY A 67 13.79 -3.66 2.48
N ASP A 68 14.38 -2.70 3.19
CA ASP A 68 13.76 -1.44 3.69
C ASP A 68 12.23 -1.39 3.94
N LEU A 69 11.73 -2.15 4.91
CA LEU A 69 10.38 -1.98 5.45
C LEU A 69 10.29 -2.51 6.88
N SER A 70 10.99 -1.88 7.83
CA SER A 70 10.82 -2.22 9.25
C SER A 70 9.59 -1.49 9.81
N LEU A 71 8.43 -2.12 9.78
CA LEU A 71 7.23 -1.67 10.49
C LEU A 71 7.26 -2.12 11.96
N ARG A 72 8.40 -1.93 12.65
CA ARG A 72 8.54 -2.22 14.09
C ARG A 72 7.75 -1.20 14.92
N LEU A 73 6.42 -1.27 14.83
CA LEU A 73 5.50 -0.59 15.72
C LEU A 73 5.04 -1.62 16.77
N PHE A 74 5.31 -1.32 18.04
CA PHE A 74 4.82 -1.97 19.25
C PHE A 74 5.64 -3.16 19.79
N GLY A 75 6.47 -2.85 20.80
CA GLY A 75 7.28 -3.80 21.56
C GLY A 75 6.48 -4.68 22.53
N ALA A 76 5.79 -5.69 22.01
CA ALA A 76 5.30 -6.81 22.80
C ALA A 76 5.86 -8.12 22.23
N LYS A 77 6.76 -8.77 22.97
CA LYS A 77 7.50 -9.99 22.55
C LYS A 77 6.60 -11.19 22.18
N ASP A 78 5.30 -11.17 22.51
CA ASP A 78 4.39 -12.32 22.34
C ASP A 78 3.23 -12.08 21.36
N LYS A 79 3.14 -10.90 20.73
CA LYS A 79 2.02 -10.57 19.82
C LYS A 79 2.52 -10.53 18.38
N ILE A 80 2.11 -11.54 17.61
CA ILE A 80 2.31 -11.54 16.16
C ILE A 80 1.23 -10.64 15.56
N VAL A 81 1.65 -9.74 14.68
CA VAL A 81 0.77 -8.83 13.95
C VAL A 81 0.74 -9.24 12.48
N ARG A 82 -0.44 -9.16 11.86
CA ARG A 82 -0.59 -9.31 10.42
C ARG A 82 -1.43 -8.19 9.84
N TYR A 83 -1.12 -7.85 8.60
CA TYR A 83 -1.71 -6.73 7.88
C TYR A 83 -2.33 -7.20 6.57
N LYS A 84 -3.45 -6.60 6.21
CA LYS A 84 -4.08 -6.78 4.90
C LYS A 84 -4.42 -5.41 4.35
N TYR A 85 -4.32 -5.23 3.05
CA TYR A 85 -4.57 -3.95 2.41
C TYR A 85 -5.65 -4.11 1.35
N THR A 86 -6.54 -3.13 1.28
CA THR A 86 -7.36 -2.88 0.11
C THR A 86 -6.91 -1.56 -0.50
N ILE A 87 -6.39 -1.64 -1.71
CA ILE A 87 -5.96 -0.50 -2.49
C ILE A 87 -7.04 -0.25 -3.55
N ARG A 88 -7.54 0.98 -3.59
CA ARG A 88 -8.45 1.46 -4.63
C ARG A 88 -7.76 2.53 -5.46
N ILE A 89 -7.74 2.35 -6.76
CA ILE A 89 -7.20 3.28 -7.74
C ILE A 89 -8.38 3.73 -8.59
N MET A 90 -8.65 5.02 -8.64
CA MET A 90 -9.83 5.58 -9.31
C MET A 90 -9.40 6.67 -10.26
N ASP A 91 -9.89 6.59 -11.49
CA ASP A 91 -9.81 7.67 -12.46
C ASP A 91 -10.80 8.78 -12.09
N ARG A 92 -10.32 10.02 -12.08
CA ARG A 92 -11.12 11.24 -11.86
C ARG A 92 -10.92 12.25 -13.00
N GLY A 93 -10.56 11.77 -14.20
CA GLY A 93 -10.29 12.58 -15.38
C GLY A 93 -8.80 12.90 -15.47
N ASP A 94 -8.41 14.09 -15.01
CA ASP A 94 -7.02 14.56 -15.09
C ASP A 94 -6.15 14.09 -13.91
N ILE A 95 -6.79 13.49 -12.90
CA ILE A 95 -6.11 12.98 -11.71
C ILE A 95 -6.47 11.51 -11.49
N THR A 96 -5.48 10.76 -11.00
CA THR A 96 -5.72 9.43 -10.46
C THR A 96 -5.67 9.48 -8.95
N GLN A 97 -6.69 8.94 -8.31
CA GLN A 97 -6.82 8.85 -6.87
C GLN A 97 -6.48 7.46 -6.39
N ILE A 98 -5.54 7.35 -5.46
CA ILE A 98 -5.19 6.10 -4.78
C ILE A 98 -5.69 6.19 -3.35
N LYS A 99 -6.42 5.19 -2.89
CA LYS A 99 -6.84 5.03 -1.50
C LYS A 99 -6.34 3.69 -0.96
N VAL A 100 -5.56 3.73 0.11
CA VAL A 100 -5.09 2.56 0.83
C VAL A 100 -5.90 2.42 2.12
N ILE A 101 -6.55 1.27 2.27
CA ILE A 101 -7.34 0.89 3.44
C ILE A 101 -6.61 -0.26 4.14
N PRO A 102 -5.92 0.01 5.26
CA PRO A 102 -5.25 -1.04 6.02
C PRO A 102 -6.23 -1.79 6.93
N PHE A 103 -5.94 -3.06 7.15
CA PHE A 103 -6.58 -3.92 8.14
C PHE A 103 -5.49 -4.58 8.97
N THR A 104 -5.70 -4.70 10.29
CA THR A 104 -4.73 -5.31 11.19
C THR A 104 -5.39 -6.39 12.04
N GLN A 105 -4.65 -7.47 12.25
CA GLN A 105 -4.99 -8.48 13.24
C GLN A 105 -3.79 -8.78 14.12
N VAL A 106 -4.06 -9.06 15.39
CA VAL A 106 -3.08 -9.45 16.40
C VAL A 106 -3.43 -10.84 16.95
N THR A 107 -2.42 -11.59 17.38
CA THR A 107 -2.65 -12.84 18.10
C THR A 107 -3.14 -12.56 19.52
N LYS A 108 -4.20 -13.25 19.93
CA LYS A 108 -4.68 -13.33 21.32
C LYS A 108 -4.86 -14.81 21.68
N GLY A 109 -3.86 -15.39 22.32
CA GLY A 109 -3.78 -16.86 22.48
C GLY A 109 -3.61 -17.53 21.12
N LYS A 110 -4.52 -18.44 20.75
CA LYS A 110 -4.52 -19.17 19.47
C LYS A 110 -5.35 -18.50 18.35
N ASN A 111 -5.98 -17.37 18.64
CA ASN A 111 -6.93 -16.73 17.72
C ASN A 111 -6.40 -15.39 17.18
N TRP A 112 -6.77 -15.07 15.95
CA TRP A 112 -6.57 -13.76 15.33
C TRP A 112 -7.72 -12.83 15.68
N VAL A 113 -7.41 -11.66 16.24
CA VAL A 113 -8.40 -10.66 16.63
C VAL A 113 -8.14 -9.37 15.85
N ALA A 114 -9.21 -8.75 15.34
CA ALA A 114 -9.14 -7.46 14.66
C ALA A 114 -8.58 -6.39 15.61
N ALA A 115 -7.64 -5.59 15.11
CA ALA A 115 -7.06 -4.46 15.80
C ALA A 115 -7.13 -3.22 14.89
N LYS A 116 -7.12 -2.03 15.50
CA LYS A 116 -7.06 -0.79 14.73
C LYS A 116 -5.67 -0.69 14.08
N PRO A 117 -5.56 -0.55 12.75
CA PRO A 117 -4.28 -0.35 12.08
C PRO A 117 -3.66 0.98 12.50
N GLY A 118 -2.33 1.03 12.60
CA GLY A 118 -1.60 2.30 12.73
C GLY A 118 -1.62 3.08 11.41
N LEU A 119 -1.52 4.41 11.47
CA LEU A 119 -1.42 5.25 10.26
C LEU A 119 -0.18 4.90 9.42
N SER A 120 0.94 4.61 10.10
CA SER A 120 2.20 4.19 9.48
C SER A 120 2.07 2.95 8.58
N VAL A 121 1.08 2.09 8.85
CA VAL A 121 0.80 0.91 8.04
C VAL A 121 0.30 1.32 6.64
N ALA A 122 -0.63 2.27 6.56
CA ALA A 122 -1.07 2.83 5.29
C ALA A 122 0.03 3.65 4.60
N GLU A 123 0.79 4.43 5.36
CA GLU A 123 1.88 5.25 4.84
C GLU A 123 3.01 4.42 4.23
N ALA A 124 3.39 3.30 4.86
CA ALA A 124 4.41 2.40 4.31
C ALA A 124 3.97 1.77 2.98
N MET A 125 2.68 1.44 2.85
CA MET A 125 2.15 0.96 1.58
C MET A 125 2.17 2.05 0.51
N PHE A 126 1.84 3.30 0.86
CA PHE A 126 1.99 4.43 -0.05
C PHE A 126 3.45 4.67 -0.45
N HIS A 127 4.38 4.57 0.48
CA HIS A 127 5.81 4.74 0.18
C HIS A 127 6.26 3.74 -0.89
N ARG A 128 5.81 2.48 -0.77
CA ARG A 128 6.07 1.42 -1.75
C ARG A 128 5.49 1.75 -3.13
N ILE A 129 4.22 2.13 -3.20
CA ILE A 129 3.56 2.53 -4.45
C ILE A 129 4.27 3.74 -5.08
N GLU A 130 4.57 4.76 -4.28
CA GLU A 130 5.21 6.00 -4.75
C GLU A 130 6.66 5.80 -5.19
N SER A 131 7.36 4.79 -4.66
CA SER A 131 8.67 4.40 -5.17
C SER A 131 8.59 4.01 -6.64
N GLU A 132 7.59 3.20 -7.01
CA GLU A 132 7.36 2.77 -8.38
C GLU A 132 6.82 3.90 -9.27
N LEU A 133 5.94 4.75 -8.75
CA LEU A 133 5.40 5.89 -9.51
C LEU A 133 6.49 6.88 -9.97
N ARG A 134 7.59 7.00 -9.20
CA ARG A 134 8.70 7.90 -9.56
C ARG A 134 9.60 7.36 -10.66
N ILE A 135 9.45 6.09 -11.03
CA ILE A 135 10.23 5.46 -12.09
C ILE A 135 9.57 5.79 -13.45
N PRO A 136 10.27 6.46 -14.38
CA PRO A 136 9.73 6.75 -15.71
C PRO A 136 9.43 5.46 -16.49
N LEU A 137 8.29 5.38 -17.18
CA LEU A 137 7.99 4.20 -18.01
C LEU A 137 8.98 4.10 -19.18
N PRO A 138 9.37 2.90 -19.62
CA PRO A 138 10.23 2.74 -20.80
C PRO A 138 9.67 3.46 -22.04
N SER A 139 8.34 3.55 -22.15
CA SER A 139 7.62 4.28 -23.20
C SER A 139 7.77 5.81 -23.13
N GLU A 140 8.29 6.36 -22.04
CA GLU A 140 8.49 7.80 -21.81
C GLU A 140 9.98 8.20 -21.90
N ARG A 141 10.87 7.26 -22.24
CA ARG A 141 12.33 7.49 -22.34
C ARG A 141 12.79 7.99 -23.73
N ASN A 142 11.86 8.39 -24.60
CA ASN A 142 12.16 8.90 -25.94
C ASN A 142 11.89 10.39 -26.04
#